data_AF-D3E0X9-F1
#
_entry.id   AF-D3E0X9-F1
#
_cell.length_a   1.000
_cell.length_b   1.000
_cell.length_c   1.000
_cell.angle_alpha   90.00
_cell.angle_beta   90.00
_cell.angle_gamma   90.00
#
_symmetry.space_group_name_H-M   'P 1'
#
loop_
_entity.id
_entity.type
_entity.pdbx_description
1 polymer ?
#
loop_
_entity_poly.entity_id
_entity_poly.type
_entity_poly.pdbx_seq_one_letter_code
_entity_poly.pdbx_strand_id
1 'polypeptide(L)' 'MAINQLEATLQAVTHTLAKLEKEGCSDEKLLKELREERDKLLHELNLN' A
#
# COMPACT_ATOMS: atom_id res chain seq x y z
N MET A 1 2.19 -18.90 8.73
CA MET A 1 1.39 -18.58 7.54
C MET A 1 1.77 -17.18 7.09
N ALA A 2 2.52 -17.04 6.00
CA ALA A 2 3.08 -15.76 5.55
C ALA A 2 2.10 -14.91 4.72
N ILE A 3 1.14 -15.56 4.05
CA ILE A 3 0.12 -14.93 3.20
C ILE A 3 -0.71 -13.91 3.99
N ASN A 4 -1.18 -14.27 5.20
CA ASN A 4 -1.96 -13.36 6.04
C ASN A 4 -1.20 -12.08 6.44
N GLN A 5 0.14 -12.13 6.55
CA GLN A 5 0.94 -10.94 6.88
C GLN A 5 1.08 -10.01 5.67
N LEU A 6 1.28 -10.57 4.49
CA LEU A 6 1.34 -9.80 3.24
C LEU A 6 -0.01 -9.13 2.94
N GLU A 7 -1.12 -9.85 3.11
CA GLU A 7 -2.47 -9.29 2.95
C GLU A 7 -2.76 -8.18 3.97
N ALA A 8 -2.37 -8.37 5.24
CA ALA A 8 -2.52 -7.33 6.26
C ALA A 8 -1.68 -6.09 5.95
N THR A 9 -0.47 -6.28 5.42
CA THR A 9 0.41 -5.18 4.99
C THR A 9 -0.21 -4.45 3.80
N LEU A 10 -0.73 -5.17 2.81
CA LEU A 10 -1.41 -4.59 1.65
C LEU A 10 -2.61 -3.72 2.08
N GLN A 11 -3.42 -4.23 3.01
CA GLN A 11 -4.54 -3.47 3.58
C GLN A 11 -4.07 -2.21 4.32
N ALA A 12 -3.02 -2.31 5.12
CA ALA A 12 -2.48 -1.17 5.87
C ALA A 12 -1.96 -0.07 4.93
N VAL A 13 -1.20 -0.44 3.89
CA VAL A 13 -0.67 0.52 2.89
C VAL A 13 -1.82 1.17 2.12
N THR A 14 -2.81 0.39 1.69
CA THR A 14 -3.99 0.91 0.97
C THR A 14 -4.80 1.88 1.84
N HIS A 15 -5.04 1.53 3.11
CA HIS A 15 -5.76 2.40 4.03
C HIS A 15 -4.96 3.67 4.37
N THR A 16 -3.64 3.57 4.46
CA THR A 16 -2.77 4.72 4.70
C THR A 16 -2.80 5.68 3.52
N LEU A 17 -2.70 5.18 2.28
CA LEU A 17 -2.88 5.99 1.07
C LEU A 17 -4.22 6.71 1.05
N ALA A 18 -5.32 6.00 1.31
CA ALA A 18 -6.66 6.61 1.33
C ALA A 18 -6.80 7.67 2.44
N LYS A 19 -6.19 7.45 3.60
CA LYS A 19 -6.17 8.42 4.70
C LYS A 19 -5.38 9.67 4.29
N LEU A 20 -4.20 9.51 3.70
CA LEU A 20 -3.35 10.61 3.24
C LEU A 20 -4.03 11.42 2.13
N GLU A 21 -4.68 10.76 1.16
CA GLU A 21 -5.46 11.42 0.12
C GLU A 21 -6.63 12.21 0.73
N LYS A 22 -7.32 11.66 1.74
CA LYS A 22 -8.41 12.35 2.46
C LYS A 22 -7.91 13.54 3.30
N GLU A 23 -6.73 13.42 3.90
CA GLU A 23 -6.10 14.49 4.67
C GLU A 23 -5.47 15.59 3.79
N GLY A 24 -5.52 15.43 2.45
CA GLY A 24 -4.95 16.40 1.51
C GLY A 24 -3.42 16.39 1.49
N CYS A 25 -2.81 15.28 1.89
CA CYS A 25 -1.36 15.11 1.86
C CYS A 25 -0.88 15.26 0.41
N SER A 26 -0.09 16.31 0.15
CA SER A 26 0.43 16.64 -1.18
C SER A 26 1.85 16.09 -1.38
N ASP A 27 2.29 15.17 -0.51
CA ASP A 27 3.65 14.66 -0.53
C ASP A 27 3.79 13.55 -1.58
N GLU A 28 3.98 13.96 -2.84
CA GLU A 28 4.05 13.07 -4.00
C GLU A 28 5.12 11.97 -3.84
N LYS A 29 6.23 12.26 -3.16
CA LYS A 29 7.28 11.26 -2.91
C LYS A 29 6.76 10.13 -2.03
N LEU A 30 6.12 10.48 -0.92
CA LEU A 30 5.55 9.51 0.03
C LEU A 30 4.45 8.68 -0.65
N LEU A 31 3.56 9.34 -1.39
CA LEU A 31 2.49 8.65 -2.14
C LEU A 31 3.05 7.70 -3.20
N LYS A 32 4.14 8.07 -3.86
CA LYS A 32 4.80 7.23 -4.86
C LYS A 32 5.45 6.01 -4.22
N GLU A 33 6.19 6.18 -3.13
CA GLU A 33 6.80 5.06 -2.39
C GLU A 33 5.75 4.09 -1.88
N LEU A 34 4.66 4.59 -1.28
CA LEU A 34 3.55 3.76 -0.81
C LEU A 34 2.85 3.01 -1.95
N ARG A 35 2.73 3.63 -3.14
CA ARG A 35 2.18 2.96 -4.33
C ARG A 35 3.12 1.87 -4.86
N GLU A 36 4.43 2.12 -4.87
CA GLU A 36 5.43 1.11 -5.26
C GLU A 36 5.45 -0.07 -4.29
N GLU A 37 5.37 0.17 -2.98
CA GLU A 37 5.24 -0.90 -1.98
C GLU A 37 3.96 -1.72 -2.17
N ARG A 38 2.83 -1.05 -2.39
CA ARG A 38 1.55 -1.72 -2.68
C ARG A 38 1.62 -2.60 -3.93
N ASP A 39 2.26 -2.13 -5.00
CA ASP A 39 2.41 -2.91 -6.24
C ASP A 39 3.37 -4.10 -6.06
N LYS A 40 4.45 -3.95 -5.29
CA LYS A 40 5.31 -5.07 -4.91
C LYS A 40 4.53 -6.14 -4.13
N LEU A 41 3.73 -5.72 -3.15
CA LEU A 41 2.90 -6.62 -2.34
C LEU A 41 1.84 -7.34 -3.20
N LEU A 42 1.22 -6.64 -4.16
CA LEU A 42 0.29 -7.25 -5.11
C LEU A 42 0.97 -8.32 -5.98
N HIS A 43 2.20 -8.05 -6.43
CA HIS A 43 3.00 -9.00 -7.20
C HIS A 43 3.39 -10.22 -6.36
N GLU A 44 3.81 -10.03 -5.11
CA GLU A 44 4.15 -11.11 -4.18
C GLU A 44 2.94 -11.98 -3.81
N LEU A 45 1.77 -11.36 -3.68
CA LEU A 45 0.50 -12.06 -3.44
C LEU A 45 -0.06 -12.71 -4.72
N ASN A 46 0.57 -12.47 -5.88
CA ASN A 46 0.14 -12.96 -7.17
C ASN A 46 -1.33 -12.56 -7.51
N LEU A 47 -1.73 -11.38 -7.03
CA LEU A 47 -3.08 -10.80 -7.21
C LEU A 47 -3.16 -9.85 -8.41
N ASN A 48 -2.18 -9.95 -9.32
CA ASN A 48 -1.97 -9.06 -10.46
C ASN A 48 -2.79 -9.45 -11.69
#